data_AF-A0AB34AIP0-F1
#
_entry.id   AF-A0AB34AIP0-F1
#
_cell.length_a   1.000
_cell.length_b   1.000
_cell.length_c   1.000
_cell.angle_alpha   90.00
_cell.angle_beta   90.00
_cell.angle_gamma   90.00
#
_symmetry.space_group_name_H-M   'P 1'
#
loop_
_entity.id
_entity.type
_entity.pdbx_description
1 polymer ?
#
loop_
_entity_poly.entity_id
_entity_poly.type
_entity_poly.pdbx_seq_one_letter_code
_entity_poly.pdbx_strand_id
1 'polypeptide(L)'
;METNKKQAEKQPSHSKTYNFFHQVLVLAIIMLLSNIIESFMPIPMPASVIGLVLLFIALCTGIVKLGEVEKVGTTLTNNIGFLFVPAGISVINSLGVLSQSPILIILLIIISTILLLLCTGFFSQMLITKSFIPKKRKPKQLAEEKL
;
A
#
# COMPACT_ATOMS: atom_id res chain seq x y z
N MET A 1 40.87 -13.44 25.47
CA MET A 1 40.10 -14.08 24.39
C MET A 1 38.96 -13.14 24.04
N GLU A 2 39.22 -12.17 23.18
CA GLU A 2 38.98 -12.32 21.72
C GLU A 2 37.48 -12.37 21.41
N THR A 3 36.92 -11.21 21.04
CA THR A 3 36.59 -10.78 19.66
C THR A 3 35.16 -11.19 19.30
N ASN A 4 34.19 -10.28 19.42
CA ASN A 4 33.86 -9.31 18.37
C ASN A 4 33.89 -9.92 16.95
N LYS A 5 32.72 -10.24 16.42
CA LYS A 5 32.33 -9.96 15.04
C LYS A 5 30.80 -9.89 15.01
N LYS A 6 30.22 -8.69 15.12
CA LYS A 6 29.88 -7.82 13.98
C LYS A 6 28.99 -8.54 12.97
N GLN A 7 27.69 -8.27 13.06
CA GLN A 7 26.87 -7.54 12.07
C GLN A 7 25.39 -7.90 12.28
N ALA A 8 24.38 -7.05 12.08
CA ALA A 8 24.21 -5.61 12.04
C ALA A 8 22.72 -5.41 11.72
N GLU A 9 21.89 -5.04 12.69
CA GLU A 9 20.69 -4.24 12.40
C GLU A 9 20.57 -3.16 13.46
N LYS A 10 21.55 -2.27 13.42
CA LYS A 10 21.51 -0.98 14.08
C LYS A 10 20.60 -0.11 13.22
N GLN A 11 19.35 0.10 13.61
CA GLN A 11 18.61 1.29 13.18
C GLN A 11 18.85 2.40 14.22
N PRO A 12 19.79 3.33 13.99
CA PRO A 12 19.62 4.69 14.43
C PRO A 12 19.10 5.46 13.22
N SER A 13 17.79 5.45 12.97
CA SER A 13 17.25 6.48 12.07
C SER A 13 17.12 7.75 12.89
N HIS A 14 18.19 8.54 12.86
CA HIS A 14 18.21 9.90 13.39
C HIS A 14 17.22 10.72 12.56
N SER A 15 15.93 10.66 12.92
CA SER A 15 14.91 11.44 12.24
C SER A 15 15.18 12.91 12.57
N LYS A 16 15.53 13.68 11.54
CA LYS A 16 15.18 15.09 11.56
C LYS A 16 13.67 15.13 11.84
N THR A 17 13.26 15.84 12.87
CA THR A 17 11.84 16.09 13.14
C THR A 17 11.30 16.94 12.00
N TYR A 18 10.73 16.30 10.98
CA TYR A 18 10.06 17.01 9.91
C TYR A 18 8.74 17.53 10.46
N ASN A 19 8.49 18.82 10.26
CA ASN A 19 7.24 19.44 10.68
C ASN A 19 6.08 18.71 9.99
N PHE A 20 5.03 18.39 10.74
CA PHE A 20 3.83 17.71 10.23
C PHE A 20 3.28 18.41 8.97
N PHE A 21 3.34 19.74 8.92
CA PHE A 21 2.95 20.53 7.76
C PHE A 21 3.79 20.23 6.50
N HIS A 22 5.10 20.05 6.64
CA HIS A 22 5.99 19.69 5.53
C HIS A 22 5.64 18.31 4.97
N GLN A 23 5.31 17.37 5.86
CA GLN A 23 4.91 16.02 5.46
C GLN A 23 3.61 16.01 4.65
N VAL A 24 2.60 16.77 5.11
CA VAL A 24 1.34 16.96 4.38
C VAL A 24 1.60 17.63 3.03
N LEU A 25 2.46 18.66 2.99
CA LEU A 25 2.81 19.37 1.76
C LEU A 25 3.46 18.45 0.73
N VAL A 26 4.38 17.58 1.14
CA VAL A 26 5.02 16.60 0.25
C VAL A 26 3.99 15.66 -0.37
N LEU A 27 3.10 15.09 0.44
CA LEU A 27 2.01 14.23 -0.06
C LEU A 27 1.06 14.99 -1.00
N ALA A 28 0.74 16.24 -0.68
CA ALA A 28 -0.12 17.09 -1.52
C ALA A 28 0.53 17.41 -2.88
N ILE A 29 1.83 17.74 -2.90
CA ILE A 29 2.58 17.99 -4.14
C ILE A 29 2.61 16.74 -5.01
N ILE A 30 2.86 15.56 -4.44
CA ILE A 30 2.87 14.30 -5.18
C ILE A 30 1.50 13.99 -5.77
N MET A 31 0.43 14.18 -5.01
CA MET A 31 -0.95 14.01 -5.51
C MET A 31 -1.26 14.99 -6.63
N LEU A 32 -0.83 16.25 -6.52
CA LEU A 32 -1.01 17.27 -7.55
C LEU A 32 -0.26 16.92 -8.83
N LEU A 33 1.01 16.51 -8.72
CA LEU A 33 1.80 16.02 -9.86
C LEU A 33 1.12 14.82 -10.52
N SER A 34 0.59 13.90 -9.72
CA SER A 34 -0.05 12.69 -10.22
C SER A 34 -1.35 12.98 -10.97
N ASN A 35 -2.10 13.99 -10.54
CA ASN A 35 -3.29 14.48 -11.25
C ASN A 35 -2.91 15.17 -12.58
N ILE A 36 -1.81 15.91 -12.62
CA ILE A 36 -1.29 16.48 -13.87
C ILE A 36 -0.91 15.35 -14.83
N ILE A 37 -0.16 14.35 -14.35
CA ILE A 37 0.28 13.20 -15.17
C ILE A 37 -0.92 12.41 -15.69
N GLU A 38 -1.94 12.19 -14.85
CA GLU A 38 -3.19 11.52 -15.24
C GLU A 38 -3.87 12.24 -16.41
N SER A 39 -3.97 13.57 -16.36
CA SER A 39 -4.56 14.38 -17.43
C SER A 39 -3.82 14.32 -18.77
N PHE A 40 -2.53 13.96 -18.79
CA PHE A 40 -1.76 13.79 -20.03
C PHE A 40 -1.81 12.35 -20.57
N MET A 41 -2.20 11.38 -19.74
CA MET A 41 -2.20 9.98 -20.12
C MET A 41 -3.53 9.59 -20.78
N PRO A 42 -3.54 8.98 -21.97
CA PRO A 42 -4.77 8.51 -22.62
C PRO A 42 -5.38 7.24 -21.97
N ILE A 43 -4.82 6.75 -20.87
CA ILE A 43 -5.25 5.53 -20.17
C ILE A 43 -5.92 5.95 -18.85
N PRO A 44 -7.14 5.46 -18.54
CA PRO A 44 -7.85 5.79 -17.31
C PRO A 44 -7.23 5.06 -16.10
N MET A 45 -6.16 5.62 -15.55
CA MET A 45 -5.53 5.20 -14.30
C MET A 45 -5.85 6.22 -13.20
N PRO A 46 -6.33 5.80 -12.02
CA PRO A 46 -6.60 6.75 -10.94
C PRO A 46 -5.32 7.50 -10.54
N ALA A 47 -5.41 8.81 -10.35
CA ALA A 47 -4.30 9.65 -9.90
C ALA A 47 -3.64 9.13 -8.60
N SER A 48 -4.40 8.49 -7.71
CA SER A 48 -3.89 7.86 -6.48
C SER A 48 -2.86 6.74 -6.75
N VAL A 49 -3.11 5.91 -7.78
CA VAL A 49 -2.19 4.81 -8.14
C VAL A 49 -0.89 5.38 -8.72
N ILE A 50 -1.00 6.42 -9.56
CA ILE A 50 0.16 7.15 -10.10
C ILE A 50 0.97 7.78 -8.97
N GLY A 51 0.29 8.39 -7.99
CA GLY A 51 0.92 8.97 -6.80
C GLY A 51 1.65 7.97 -5.94
N LEU A 52 1.11 6.76 -5.77
CA LEU A 52 1.79 5.68 -5.07
C LEU A 52 3.11 5.31 -5.75
N VAL A 53 3.09 5.13 -7.08
CA VAL A 53 4.29 4.79 -7.86
C VAL A 53 5.30 5.95 -7.84
N LEU A 54 4.84 7.19 -7.96
CA LEU A 54 5.68 8.38 -7.92
C LEU A 54 6.35 8.58 -6.56
N LEU A 55 5.59 8.42 -5.46
CA LEU A 55 6.12 8.46 -4.10
C LEU A 55 7.15 7.34 -3.88
N PHE A 56 6.88 6.14 -4.39
CA PHE A 56 7.80 5.01 -4.29
C PHE A 56 9.13 5.31 -4.99
N ILE A 57 9.09 5.83 -6.22
CA ILE A 57 10.30 6.24 -6.96
C ILE A 57 11.04 7.35 -6.20
N ALA A 58 10.32 8.37 -5.70
CA ALA A 58 10.92 9.47 -4.94
C ALA A 58 11.61 8.99 -3.64
N LEU A 59 11.05 7.96 -2.99
CA LEU A 59 11.68 7.27 -1.86
C LEU A 59 12.94 6.50 -2.29
N CYS A 60 12.88 5.77 -3.41
CA CYS A 60 14.04 5.04 -3.95
C CYS A 60 15.18 5.97 -4.37
N THR A 61 14.90 7.13 -4.95
CA THR A 61 15.90 8.14 -5.33
C THR A 61 16.45 8.89 -4.10
N GLY A 62 15.83 8.75 -2.93
CA GLY A 62 16.24 9.42 -1.69
C GLY A 62 15.92 10.93 -1.66
N ILE A 63 15.14 11.42 -2.63
CA ILE A 63 14.64 12.81 -2.68
C ILE A 63 13.68 13.04 -1.52
N VAL A 64 12.80 12.07 -1.27
CA VAL A 64 11.86 12.06 -0.15
C VAL A 64 12.29 10.99 0.85
N LYS A 65 12.50 11.37 2.11
CA LYS A 65 12.81 10.39 3.16
C LYS A 65 11.52 9.76 3.68
N LEU A 66 11.55 8.46 4.00
CA LEU A 66 10.40 7.75 4.57
C LEU A 66 9.82 8.48 5.80
N GLY A 67 10.70 9.00 6.67
CA GLY A 67 10.30 9.78 7.85
C GLY A 67 9.55 11.09 7.54
N GLU A 68 9.55 11.58 6.30
CA GLU A 68 8.78 12.76 5.87
C GLU A 68 7.33 12.42 5.50
N VAL A 69 6.97 11.16 5.30
CA VAL A 69 5.60 10.78 4.92
C VAL A 69 4.98 9.81 5.91
N GLU A 70 5.80 9.11 6.68
CA GLU A 70 5.37 8.08 7.64
C GLU A 70 4.43 8.62 8.72
N LYS A 71 4.78 9.72 9.40
CA LYS A 71 3.97 10.21 10.54
C LYS A 71 2.58 10.70 10.09
N VAL A 72 2.48 11.44 8.99
CA VAL A 72 1.18 11.81 8.39
C VAL A 72 0.43 10.59 7.88
N GLY A 73 1.09 9.70 7.12
CA GLY A 73 0.46 8.49 6.58
C GLY A 73 -0.12 7.57 7.66
N THR A 74 0.62 7.35 8.75
CA THR A 74 0.15 6.60 9.92
C THR A 74 -1.00 7.31 10.62
N THR A 75 -0.94 8.65 10.78
CA THR A 75 -2.04 9.41 11.38
C THR A 75 -3.33 9.30 10.55
N LEU A 76 -3.21 9.37 9.23
CA LEU A 76 -4.34 9.31 8.31
C LEU A 76 -4.94 7.89 8.25
N THR A 77 -4.08 6.87 8.27
CA THR A 77 -4.49 5.46 8.31
C THR A 77 -5.14 5.09 9.64
N ASN A 78 -4.61 5.57 10.76
CA ASN A 78 -5.20 5.37 12.08
C ASN A 78 -6.58 6.02 12.19
N ASN A 79 -6.82 7.11 11.46
CA ASN A 79 -8.10 7.82 11.41
C ASN A 79 -8.90 7.51 10.14
N ILE A 80 -8.67 6.37 9.47
CA ILE A 80 -9.37 6.04 8.22
C ILE A 80 -10.89 5.99 8.41
N GLY A 81 -11.36 5.55 9.59
CA GLY A 81 -12.77 5.57 9.97
C GLY A 81 -13.40 6.96 9.90
N PHE A 82 -12.67 8.00 10.32
CA PHE A 82 -13.13 9.39 10.22
C PHE A 82 -13.27 9.84 8.76
N LEU A 83 -12.33 9.44 7.89
CA LEU A 83 -12.39 9.73 6.45
C LEU A 83 -13.51 8.94 5.72
N PHE A 84 -13.92 7.80 6.27
CA PHE A 84 -15.05 7.04 5.74
C PHE A 84 -16.41 7.66 6.06
N VAL A 85 -16.56 8.47 7.12
CA VAL A 85 -17.84 9.08 7.48
C VAL A 85 -18.38 9.98 6.34
N PRO A 86 -17.61 10.96 5.80
CA PRO A 86 -18.06 11.76 4.67
C PRO A 86 -18.34 10.94 3.40
N ALA A 87 -17.48 9.96 3.10
CA ALA A 87 -17.67 9.09 1.94
C ALA A 87 -18.95 8.24 2.07
N GLY A 88 -19.20 7.68 3.26
CA GLY A 88 -20.41 6.94 3.58
C GLY A 88 -21.67 7.79 3.44
N ILE A 89 -21.64 9.04 3.93
CA ILE A 89 -22.76 9.99 3.80
C ILE A 89 -23.11 10.29 2.33
N SER A 90 -22.12 10.32 1.45
CA SER A 90 -22.35 10.45 0.00
C SER A 90 -23.05 9.22 -0.58
N VAL A 91 -22.66 8.02 -0.12
CA VAL A 91 -23.27 6.75 -0.55
C VAL A 91 -24.71 6.61 -0.07
N ILE A 92 -25.00 6.93 1.21
CA ILE A 92 -26.39 6.88 1.73
C ILE A 92 -27.32 7.84 0.95
N ASN A 93 -26.84 9.02 0.54
CA ASN A 93 -27.61 9.93 -0.32
C ASN A 93 -27.91 9.35 -1.70
N SER A 94 -27.04 8.44 -2.18
CA SER A 94 -27.18 7.77 -3.48
C SER A 94 -27.92 6.42 -3.39
N LEU A 95 -28.50 6.06 -2.23
CA LEU A 95 -29.18 4.78 -2.04
C LEU A 95 -30.36 4.56 -2.99
N GLY A 96 -31.04 5.62 -3.42
CA GLY A 96 -32.14 5.50 -4.38
C GLY A 96 -31.74 4.82 -5.70
N VAL A 97 -30.48 4.99 -6.13
CA VAL A 97 -29.93 4.34 -7.33
C VAL A 97 -29.49 2.91 -7.02
N LEU A 98 -28.90 2.67 -5.85
CA LEU A 98 -28.46 1.34 -5.41
C LEU A 98 -29.64 0.38 -5.14
N SER A 99 -30.75 0.90 -4.64
CA SER A 99 -31.96 0.12 -4.33
C SER A 99 -32.72 -0.37 -5.58
N GLN A 100 -32.40 0.11 -6.78
CA GLN A 100 -33.02 -0.37 -8.02
C GLN A 100 -32.62 -1.81 -8.35
N SER A 101 -31.43 -2.26 -7.94
CA SER A 101 -30.92 -3.60 -8.28
C SER A 101 -29.92 -4.14 -7.24
N PRO A 102 -30.30 -4.26 -5.96
CA PRO A 102 -29.37 -4.59 -4.88
C PRO A 102 -28.69 -5.96 -5.08
N ILE A 103 -29.41 -6.93 -5.64
CA ILE A 103 -28.89 -8.28 -5.91
C ILE A 103 -27.79 -8.24 -6.98
N LEU A 104 -27.95 -7.42 -8.02
CA LEU A 104 -26.97 -7.32 -9.11
C LEU A 104 -25.69 -6.65 -8.61
N ILE A 105 -25.80 -5.59 -7.81
CA ILE A 105 -24.65 -4.90 -7.20
C ILE A 105 -23.86 -5.85 -6.29
N ILE A 106 -24.54 -6.60 -5.41
CA ILE A 106 -23.85 -7.50 -4.48
C ILE A 106 -23.07 -8.58 -5.24
N LEU A 107 -23.69 -9.15 -6.27
CA LEU A 107 -23.08 -10.18 -7.10
C LEU A 107 -21.88 -9.62 -7.87
N LEU A 108 -22.01 -8.43 -8.45
CA LEU A 108 -20.95 -7.72 -9.15
C LEU A 108 -19.73 -7.48 -8.23
N ILE A 109 -19.95 -7.00 -7.00
CA ILE A 109 -18.88 -6.73 -6.03
C ILE A 109 -18.15 -8.02 -5.69
N ILE A 110 -18.87 -9.10 -5.38
CA ILE A 110 -18.28 -10.40 -5.03
C ILE A 110 -17.45 -10.93 -6.20
N ILE A 111 -18.02 -10.95 -7.40
CA ILE A 111 -17.32 -11.44 -8.61
C ILE A 111 -16.07 -10.60 -8.87
N SER A 112 -16.19 -9.26 -8.87
CA SER A 112 -15.06 -8.36 -9.10
C SER A 112 -13.97 -8.50 -8.04
N THR A 113 -14.35 -8.72 -6.78
CA THR A 113 -13.39 -8.91 -5.68
C THR A 113 -12.62 -10.20 -5.85
N ILE A 114 -13.31 -11.32 -6.13
CA ILE A 114 -12.67 -12.61 -6.39
C ILE A 114 -11.74 -12.49 -7.60
N LEU A 115 -12.20 -11.87 -8.69
CA LEU A 115 -11.41 -11.71 -9.91
C LEU A 115 -10.15 -10.85 -9.68
N LEU A 116 -10.27 -9.75 -8.93
CA LEU A 116 -9.14 -8.89 -8.54
C LEU A 116 -8.11 -9.65 -7.70
N LEU A 117 -8.57 -10.44 -6.72
CA LEU A 117 -7.69 -11.24 -5.86
C LEU A 117 -6.97 -12.33 -6.66
N LEU A 118 -7.67 -13.04 -7.55
CA LEU A 118 -7.08 -14.06 -8.43
C LEU A 118 -6.06 -13.43 -9.40
N CYS A 119 -6.41 -12.31 -10.04
CA CYS A 119 -5.52 -11.61 -10.97
C CYS A 119 -4.27 -11.11 -10.26
N THR A 120 -4.42 -10.47 -9.08
CA THR A 120 -3.29 -9.99 -8.28
C THR A 120 -2.42 -11.15 -7.79
N GLY A 121 -3.04 -12.24 -7.35
CA GLY A 121 -2.36 -13.46 -6.92
C GLY A 121 -1.56 -14.10 -8.06
N PHE A 122 -2.16 -14.24 -9.24
CA PHE A 122 -1.49 -14.79 -10.43
C PHE A 122 -0.34 -13.88 -10.89
N PHE A 123 -0.54 -12.56 -10.90
CA PHE A 123 0.50 -11.58 -11.24
C PHE A 123 1.70 -11.70 -10.29
N SER A 124 1.46 -11.81 -8.99
CA SER A 124 2.51 -12.04 -7.98
C SER A 124 3.24 -13.37 -8.20
N GLN A 125 2.50 -14.47 -8.44
CA GLN A 125 3.10 -15.78 -8.71
C GLN A 125 3.92 -15.80 -10.00
N MET A 126 3.49 -15.11 -11.06
CA MET A 126 4.22 -15.01 -12.32
C MET A 126 5.53 -14.23 -12.14
N LEU A 127 5.52 -13.13 -11.38
CA LEU A 127 6.73 -12.38 -11.04
C LEU A 127 7.73 -13.22 -10.23
N ILE A 128 7.25 -13.98 -9.24
CA ILE A 128 8.09 -14.86 -8.41
C ILE A 128 8.57 -16.10 -9.19
N THR A 129 7.78 -16.62 -10.13
CA THR A 129 8.17 -17.79 -10.93
C THR A 129 9.27 -17.45 -11.93
N LYS A 130 9.30 -16.21 -12.44
CA LYS A 130 10.41 -15.72 -13.29
C LYS A 130 11.65 -15.28 -12.51
N SER A 131 11.56 -15.05 -11.19
CA SER A 131 12.68 -14.57 -10.38
C SER A 131 12.86 -15.40 -9.10
N PHE A 132 13.91 -16.22 -9.10
CA PHE A 132 14.48 -16.97 -7.98
C PHE A 132 14.15 -16.41 -6.58
N ILE A 133 13.15 -16.99 -5.90
CA ILE A 133 13.04 -16.93 -4.44
C ILE A 133 13.04 -18.39 -3.92
N PRO A 134 14.12 -18.87 -3.29
CA PRO A 134 14.15 -20.20 -2.70
C PRO A 134 13.12 -20.29 -1.56
N LYS A 135 12.16 -21.17 -1.76
CA LYS A 135 11.19 -21.60 -0.74
C LYS A 135 11.95 -22.15 0.47
N LYS A 136 12.10 -21.36 1.54
CA LYS A 136 12.48 -21.88 2.86
C LYS A 136 11.34 -22.76 3.39
N ARG A 137 11.32 -24.02 2.96
CA ARG A 137 10.73 -25.11 3.74
C ARG A 137 11.59 -25.27 4.99
N LYS A 138 11.13 -24.82 6.15
CA LYS A 138 11.73 -25.24 7.43
C LYS A 138 11.19 -26.62 7.84
N PRO A 139 11.99 -27.39 8.60
CA PRO A 139 12.20 -28.82 8.39
C PRO A 139 11.52 -29.71 9.45
N LYS A 140 11.22 -30.94 9.03
CA LYS A 140 11.20 -32.21 9.77
C LYS A 140 11.23 -32.10 11.31
N GLN A 141 10.05 -32.11 11.93
CA GLN A 141 9.84 -32.46 13.35
C GLN A 141 9.10 -33.80 13.44
N LEU A 142 9.69 -34.82 12.82
CA LEU A 142 9.30 -36.23 12.91
C LEU A 142 10.52 -36.98 13.47
N ALA A 143 10.87 -36.73 14.75
CA ALA A 143 12.01 -37.39 15.41
C ALA A 143 12.06 -37.31 16.96
N GLU A 144 11.02 -36.85 17.68
CA GLU A 144 11.04 -36.87 19.16
C GLU A 144 9.75 -37.43 19.78
N GLU A 145 9.11 -38.40 19.12
CA GLU A 145 8.17 -39.33 19.78
C GLU A 145 8.85 -40.69 19.94
N LYS A 146 10.04 -40.69 20.53
CA LYS A 146 10.69 -41.86 21.17
C LYS A 146 11.68 -41.35 22.21
N LEU A 147 11.17 -40.90 23.35
CA LEU A 147 11.83 -41.10 24.64
C LEU A 147 10.77 -41.22 25.73
#